data_AF-A0A497NH48-F1
#
_entry.id   AF-A0A497NH48-F1
#
_cell.length_a   1.000
_cell.length_b   1.000
_cell.length_c   1.000
_cell.angle_alpha   90.00
_cell.angle_beta   90.00
_cell.angle_gamma   90.00
#
_symmetry.space_group_name_H-M   'P 1'
#
loop_
_entity.id
_entity.type
_entity.pdbx_description
1 polymer ?
#
loop_
_entity_poly.entity_id
_entity_poly.type
_entity_poly.pdbx_seq_one_letter_code
_entity_poly.pdbx_strand_id
1 'polypeptide(L)'
;SYIAGKEEEPSVEELPETMDEALKLGLTKLLRFFTDKGRIDRAETIRESHISFKRKTRKLIIAEVKDYTIRIDLTDRVIEHNCDDWKKIFPEKKICKHIVRVFLSLPLEESKRILADMVINKEEWRFKTPET
;
A
#
# COMPACT_ATOMS: atom_id res chain seq x y z
N SER A 1 10.40 10.75 -32.75
CA SER A 1 10.43 11.63 -31.57
C SER A 1 9.35 11.20 -30.60
N TYR A 2 9.70 10.34 -29.64
CA TYR A 2 8.79 9.95 -28.57
C TYR A 2 9.31 10.62 -27.30
N ILE A 3 8.60 11.66 -26.88
CA ILE A 3 8.93 12.39 -25.66
C ILE A 3 8.64 11.44 -24.51
N ALA A 4 9.70 10.99 -23.84
CA ALA A 4 9.65 10.47 -22.50
C ALA A 4 9.00 11.56 -21.64
N GLY A 5 7.72 11.38 -21.33
CA GLY A 5 7.04 12.10 -20.28
C GLY A 5 7.73 11.72 -18.98
N LYS A 6 8.79 12.45 -18.67
CA LYS A 6 9.49 12.47 -17.40
C LYS A 6 8.42 12.73 -16.37
N GLU A 7 7.97 11.66 -15.71
CA GLU A 7 7.07 11.76 -14.57
C GLU A 7 7.76 12.71 -13.60
N GLU A 8 7.15 13.86 -13.34
CA GLU A 8 7.59 14.76 -12.29
C GLU A 8 7.57 13.94 -10.99
N GLU A 9 8.75 13.51 -10.56
CA GLU A 9 8.97 13.17 -9.17
C GLU A 9 8.54 14.41 -8.37
N PRO A 10 7.57 14.31 -7.44
CA PRO A 10 7.19 15.44 -6.64
C PRO A 10 8.46 15.98 -5.96
N SER A 11 8.74 17.24 -6.24
CA SER A 11 9.77 18.06 -5.63
C SER A 11 9.75 17.88 -4.12
N VAL A 12 10.79 17.27 -3.54
CA VAL A 12 11.12 17.30 -2.09
C VAL A 12 9.92 17.61 -1.20
N GLU A 13 8.90 16.75 -1.23
CA GLU A 13 7.82 16.86 -0.27
C GLU A 13 8.43 16.41 1.06
N GLU A 14 8.57 17.35 2.00
CA GLU A 14 9.01 17.07 3.36
C GLU A 14 8.27 15.84 3.86
N LEU A 15 9.03 14.77 4.11
CA LEU A 15 8.48 13.57 4.71
C LEU A 15 7.86 13.98 6.04
N PRO A 16 6.61 13.57 6.35
CA PRO A 16 6.06 13.86 7.66
C PRO A 16 6.97 13.23 8.72
N GLU A 17 7.30 13.98 9.76
CA GLU A 17 8.13 13.50 10.86
C GLU A 17 7.27 12.89 11.97
N THR A 18 6.00 13.29 12.03
CA THR A 18 5.05 12.86 13.05
C THR A 18 3.80 12.21 12.48
N MET A 19 3.15 11.36 13.29
CA MET A 19 1.87 10.75 12.94
C MET A 19 0.79 11.80 12.61
N ASP A 20 0.75 12.91 13.34
CA ASP A 20 -0.23 13.97 13.13
C ASP A 20 -0.03 14.68 11.79
N GLU A 21 1.21 14.90 11.37
CA GLU A 21 1.54 15.42 10.04
C GLU A 21 1.14 14.43 8.95
N ALA A 22 1.49 13.15 9.10
CA ALA A 22 1.16 12.12 8.15
C ALA A 22 -0.36 11.95 7.98
N LEU A 23 -1.14 12.01 9.07
CA LEU A 23 -2.60 11.91 9.05
C LEU A 23 -3.30 13.10 8.36
N LYS A 24 -2.66 14.28 8.31
CA LYS A 24 -3.17 15.44 7.55
C LYS A 24 -3.07 15.22 6.03
N LEU A 25 -2.20 14.33 5.58
CA LEU A 25 -2.06 14.02 4.16
C LEU A 25 -3.28 13.26 3.61
N GLY A 26 -3.58 13.47 2.33
CA GLY A 26 -4.62 12.72 1.63
C GLY A 26 -4.21 11.26 1.36
N LEU A 27 -5.19 10.36 1.20
CA LEU A 27 -4.93 8.94 0.94
C LEU A 27 -4.01 8.71 -0.27
N THR A 28 -4.26 9.42 -1.38
CA THR A 28 -3.42 9.31 -2.58
C THR A 28 -1.97 9.72 -2.31
N LYS A 29 -1.73 10.79 -1.55
CA LYS A 29 -0.38 11.23 -1.19
C LYS A 29 0.32 10.20 -0.29
N LEU A 30 -0.39 9.62 0.68
CA LEU A 30 0.12 8.54 1.51
C LEU A 30 0.50 7.30 0.68
N LEU A 31 -0.32 6.92 -0.30
CA LEU A 31 -0.01 5.82 -1.22
C LEU A 31 1.22 6.12 -2.09
N ARG A 32 1.41 7.39 -2.50
CA ARG A 32 2.54 7.80 -3.35
C ARG A 32 3.91 7.63 -2.69
N PHE A 33 4.00 7.48 -1.36
CA PHE A 33 5.26 7.09 -0.70
C PHE A 33 5.69 5.65 -0.99
N PHE A 34 4.76 4.78 -1.39
CA PHE A 34 5.02 3.35 -1.58
C PHE A 34 4.79 2.87 -3.02
N THR A 35 4.27 3.72 -3.90
CA THR A 35 3.97 3.36 -5.28
C THR A 35 3.86 4.57 -6.20
N ASP A 36 3.93 4.33 -7.51
CA ASP A 36 3.65 5.33 -8.55
C ASP A 36 2.16 5.47 -8.88
N LYS A 37 1.83 6.51 -9.65
CA LYS A 37 0.45 6.83 -10.11
C LYS A 37 -0.10 5.71 -10.99
N GLY A 38 0.69 5.18 -11.93
CA GLY A 38 0.24 4.11 -12.82
C GLY A 38 -0.19 2.84 -12.08
N ARG A 39 0.44 2.51 -10.95
CA ARG A 39 0.02 1.43 -10.05
C ARG A 39 -1.27 1.76 -9.28
N ILE A 40 -1.47 3.01 -8.88
CA ILE A 40 -2.72 3.48 -8.26
C ILE A 40 -3.88 3.41 -9.25
N ASP A 41 -3.71 3.99 -10.45
CA ASP A 41 -4.73 3.97 -11.51
C ASP A 41 -5.13 2.52 -11.84
N ARG A 42 -4.15 1.62 -11.97
CA ARG A 42 -4.43 0.18 -12.19
C ARG A 42 -5.12 -0.48 -11.00
N ALA A 43 -4.90 -0.04 -9.77
CA ALA A 43 -5.59 -0.56 -8.59
C ALA A 43 -7.08 -0.15 -8.60
N GLU A 44 -7.38 1.08 -9.03
CA GLU A 44 -8.76 1.58 -9.15
C GLU A 44 -9.57 0.78 -10.19
N THR A 45 -8.92 0.27 -11.25
CA THR A 45 -9.59 -0.62 -12.24
C THR A 45 -9.94 -2.01 -11.71
N ILE A 46 -9.42 -2.42 -10.55
CA ILE A 46 -9.78 -3.70 -9.93
C ILE A 46 -11.19 -3.53 -9.35
N ARG A 47 -12.16 -4.27 -9.91
CA ARG A 47 -13.56 -4.24 -9.45
C ARG A 47 -13.69 -4.59 -7.97
N GLU A 48 -14.67 -3.98 -7.31
CA GLU A 48 -15.01 -4.30 -5.93
C GLU A 48 -15.38 -5.77 -5.73
N SER A 49 -16.03 -6.39 -6.71
CA SER A 49 -16.34 -7.82 -6.71
C SER A 49 -15.10 -8.74 -6.71
N HIS A 50 -13.91 -8.20 -7.01
CA HIS A 50 -12.66 -8.97 -6.98
C HIS A 50 -11.91 -8.86 -5.65
N ILE A 51 -12.46 -8.14 -4.66
CA ILE A 51 -11.89 -8.08 -3.32
C ILE A 51 -12.83 -8.70 -2.30
N SER A 52 -12.28 -9.55 -1.42
CA SER A 52 -13.00 -10.16 -0.33
C SER A 52 -12.18 -10.05 0.96
N PHE A 53 -12.71 -9.38 1.97
CA PHE A 53 -12.07 -9.34 3.29
C PHE A 53 -12.48 -10.56 4.10
N LYS A 54 -11.54 -11.49 4.34
CA LYS A 54 -11.77 -12.69 5.17
C LYS A 54 -11.69 -12.40 6.65
N ARG A 55 -10.81 -11.48 7.03
CA ARG A 55 -10.65 -11.03 8.42
C ARG A 55 -10.30 -9.55 8.42
N LYS A 56 -11.02 -8.78 9.24
CA LYS A 56 -10.72 -7.37 9.50
C LYS A 56 -10.87 -7.10 10.98
N THR A 57 -9.74 -6.92 11.65
CA THR A 57 -9.67 -6.66 13.09
C THR A 57 -8.67 -5.55 13.34
N ARG A 58 -8.65 -4.99 14.56
CA ARG A 58 -7.67 -3.96 14.94
C ARG A 58 -6.20 -4.39 14.84
N LYS A 59 -5.93 -5.69 14.74
CA LYS A 59 -4.57 -6.26 14.72
C LYS A 59 -4.18 -6.88 13.38
N LEU A 60 -5.17 -7.25 12.56
CA LEU A 60 -4.96 -8.12 11.42
C LEU A 60 -6.03 -7.89 10.36
N ILE A 61 -5.56 -7.70 9.13
CA ILE A 61 -6.37 -7.67 7.91
C ILE A 61 -5.92 -8.83 7.01
N ILE A 62 -6.87 -9.64 6.58
CA ILE A 62 -6.69 -10.67 5.55
C ILE A 62 -7.70 -10.39 4.45
N ALA A 63 -7.20 -10.16 3.24
CA ALA A 63 -7.99 -9.92 2.06
C ALA A 63 -7.53 -10.83 0.91
N GLU A 64 -8.49 -11.23 0.08
CA GLU A 64 -8.23 -11.83 -1.22
C GLU A 64 -8.49 -10.77 -2.28
N VAL A 65 -7.57 -10.63 -3.23
CA VAL A 65 -7.73 -9.80 -4.43
C VAL A 65 -7.49 -10.68 -5.63
N LYS A 66 -8.58 -11.06 -6.33
CA LYS A 66 -8.58 -12.16 -7.31
C LYS A 66 -8.07 -13.44 -6.64
N ASP A 67 -7.03 -14.06 -7.21
CA ASP A 67 -6.44 -15.32 -6.73
C ASP A 67 -5.28 -15.12 -5.75
N TYR A 68 -5.05 -13.88 -5.30
CA TYR A 68 -3.93 -13.54 -4.42
C TYR A 68 -4.40 -13.21 -3.00
N THR A 69 -3.65 -13.71 -2.01
CA THR A 69 -3.89 -13.42 -0.60
C THR A 69 -3.00 -12.26 -0.15
N ILE A 70 -3.57 -11.33 0.60
CA ILE A 70 -2.88 -10.22 1.26
C ILE A 70 -3.14 -10.34 2.74
N ARG A 71 -2.07 -10.39 3.53
CA ARG A 71 -2.10 -10.34 4.99
C ARG A 71 -1.37 -9.09 5.46
N ILE A 72 -2.04 -8.25 6.24
CA ILE A 72 -1.46 -7.07 6.90
C ILE A 72 -1.58 -7.29 8.40
N ASP A 73 -0.46 -7.60 9.04
CA ASP A 73 -0.32 -7.69 10.48
C ASP A 73 0.04 -6.31 11.03
N LEU A 74 -0.93 -5.68 11.70
CA LEU A 74 -0.79 -4.34 12.26
C LEU A 74 -0.04 -4.35 13.60
N THR A 75 0.09 -5.52 14.23
CA THR A 75 0.82 -5.65 15.51
C THR A 75 2.30 -5.79 15.24
N ASP A 76 2.66 -6.70 14.33
CA ASP A 76 4.06 -7.00 14.02
C ASP A 76 4.64 -6.16 12.87
N ARG A 77 3.83 -5.24 12.33
CA ARG A 77 4.11 -4.37 11.17
C ARG A 77 4.59 -5.19 9.97
N VAL A 78 3.80 -6.18 9.57
CA VAL A 78 4.15 -7.09 8.46
C VAL A 78 3.11 -7.03 7.35
N ILE A 79 3.57 -6.85 6.12
CA ILE A 79 2.75 -7.08 4.92
C ILE A 79 3.27 -8.32 4.22
N GLU A 80 2.37 -9.27 4.00
CA GLU A 80 2.63 -10.50 3.27
C GLU A 80 1.68 -10.61 2.07
N HIS A 81 2.26 -10.90 0.90
CA HIS A 81 1.50 -11.06 -0.33
C HIS A 81 2.23 -11.99 -1.31
N ASN A 82 1.48 -12.63 -2.22
CA ASN A 82 1.99 -13.69 -3.08
C ASN A 82 1.96 -13.40 -4.59
N CYS A 83 1.61 -12.18 -5.04
CA CYS A 83 1.59 -11.88 -6.47
C CYS A 83 2.99 -11.66 -7.07
N ASP A 84 3.11 -11.83 -8.39
CA ASP A 84 4.41 -11.75 -9.06
C ASP A 84 4.99 -10.34 -9.13
N ASP A 85 4.15 -9.29 -9.19
CA ASP A 85 4.63 -7.89 -9.10
C ASP A 85 5.21 -7.63 -7.70
N TRP A 86 4.54 -8.14 -6.65
CA TRP A 86 5.01 -8.01 -5.28
C TRP A 86 6.38 -8.65 -5.05
N LYS A 87 6.56 -9.91 -5.49
CA LYS A 87 7.84 -10.64 -5.38
C LYS A 87 9.05 -9.83 -5.93
N LYS A 88 8.82 -8.93 -6.89
CA LYS A 88 9.85 -8.10 -7.51
C LYS A 88 10.11 -6.80 -6.75
N ILE A 89 9.10 -6.20 -6.14
CA ILE A 89 9.17 -4.82 -5.62
C ILE A 89 9.18 -4.72 -4.09
N PHE A 90 8.79 -5.79 -3.39
CA PHE A 90 8.73 -5.78 -1.93
C PHE A 90 10.08 -5.49 -1.24
N PRO A 91 11.27 -5.87 -1.78
CA PRO A 91 12.55 -5.53 -1.16
C PRO A 91 12.81 -4.02 -1.10
N GLU A 92 12.21 -3.24 -2.01
CA GLU A 92 12.28 -1.77 -2.04
C GLU A 92 11.22 -1.11 -1.14
N LYS A 93 10.46 -1.89 -0.36
CA LYS A 93 9.30 -1.44 0.42
C LYS A 93 8.23 -0.73 -0.43
N LYS A 94 8.10 -1.14 -1.69
CA LYS A 94 7.03 -0.69 -2.59
C LYS A 94 5.83 -1.62 -2.52
N ILE A 95 4.64 -1.09 -2.76
CA ILE A 95 3.39 -1.85 -2.78
C ILE A 95 2.87 -2.04 -4.20
N CYS A 96 2.33 -3.22 -4.49
CA CYS A 96 1.74 -3.52 -5.79
C CYS A 96 0.29 -3.00 -5.86
N LYS A 97 -0.29 -3.00 -7.07
CA LYS A 97 -1.68 -2.58 -7.28
C LYS A 97 -2.72 -3.33 -6.42
N HIS A 98 -2.45 -4.57 -6.02
CA HIS A 98 -3.40 -5.34 -5.20
C HIS A 98 -3.42 -4.82 -3.75
N ILE A 99 -2.27 -4.47 -3.19
CA ILE A 99 -2.19 -3.87 -1.85
C ILE A 99 -2.78 -2.46 -1.86
N VAL A 100 -2.51 -1.68 -2.90
CA VAL A 100 -3.19 -0.39 -3.10
C VAL A 100 -4.71 -0.59 -3.12
N ARG A 101 -5.21 -1.60 -3.85
CA ARG A 101 -6.65 -1.91 -3.90
C ARG A 101 -7.24 -2.24 -2.53
N VAL A 102 -6.49 -2.94 -1.67
CA VAL A 102 -6.91 -3.17 -0.28
C VAL A 102 -7.09 -1.86 0.46
N PHE A 103 -6.13 -0.94 0.39
CA PHE A 103 -6.25 0.38 1.03
C PHE A 103 -7.37 1.25 0.43
N LEU A 104 -7.65 1.12 -0.87
CA LEU A 104 -8.79 1.80 -1.50
C LEU A 104 -10.15 1.21 -1.09
N SER A 105 -10.18 -0.01 -0.53
CA SER A 105 -11.43 -0.72 -0.17
C SER A 105 -11.66 -0.79 1.35
N LEU A 106 -10.68 -0.35 2.15
CA LEU A 106 -10.83 -0.17 3.59
C LEU A 106 -11.53 1.18 3.88
N PRO A 107 -12.15 1.35 5.07
CA PRO A 107 -12.61 2.66 5.50
C PRO A 107 -11.47 3.69 5.43
N LEU A 108 -11.77 4.88 4.88
CA LEU A 108 -10.76 5.92 4.60
C LEU A 108 -9.83 6.19 5.79
N GLU A 109 -10.39 6.37 6.98
CA GLU A 109 -9.64 6.64 8.21
C GLU A 109 -8.73 5.47 8.61
N GLU A 110 -9.17 4.23 8.39
CA GLU A 110 -8.36 3.04 8.66
C GLU A 110 -7.17 2.95 7.69
N SER A 111 -7.41 3.17 6.39
CA SER A 111 -6.35 3.21 5.37
C SER A 111 -5.33 4.30 5.66
N LYS A 112 -5.80 5.52 5.95
CA LYS A 112 -4.93 6.65 6.26
C LYS A 112 -4.08 6.37 7.49
N ARG A 113 -4.66 5.83 8.57
CA ARG A 113 -3.93 5.51 9.79
C ARG A 113 -2.82 4.48 9.54
N ILE A 114 -3.12 3.41 8.79
CA ILE A 114 -2.13 2.36 8.51
C ILE A 114 -1.02 2.92 7.62
N LEU A 115 -1.36 3.62 6.54
CA LEU A 115 -0.35 4.19 5.65
C LEU A 115 0.49 5.28 6.32
N ALA A 116 -0.10 6.11 7.18
CA ALA A 116 0.63 7.08 7.99
C ALA A 116 1.64 6.37 8.91
N ASP A 117 1.21 5.31 9.61
CA ASP A 117 2.12 4.50 10.44
C ASP A 117 3.25 3.86 9.61
N MET A 118 2.94 3.40 8.40
CA MET A 118 3.96 2.89 7.47
C MET A 118 4.95 3.96 7.01
N VAL A 119 4.51 5.21 6.82
CA VAL A 119 5.41 6.31 6.42
C VAL A 119 6.36 6.66 7.56
N ILE A 120 5.81 6.86 8.77
CA ILE A 120 6.58 7.25 9.95
C ILE A 120 7.51 6.13 10.42
N ASN A 121 7.06 4.88 10.36
CA ASN A 121 7.80 3.72 10.87
C ASN A 121 8.29 2.82 9.72
N LYS A 122 8.67 3.42 8.59
CA LYS A 122 9.02 2.69 7.36
C LYS A 122 10.06 1.59 7.61
N GLU A 123 11.03 1.84 8.49
CA GLU A 123 12.08 0.86 8.81
C GLU A 123 11.61 -0.33 9.63
N GLU A 124 10.54 -0.17 10.40
CA GLU A 124 9.96 -1.23 11.22
C GLU A 124 8.98 -2.11 10.45
N TRP A 125 8.40 -1.59 9.37
CA TRP A 125 7.54 -2.35 8.50
C TRP A 125 8.32 -3.36 7.65
N ARG A 126 7.95 -4.64 7.79
CA ARG A 126 8.54 -5.76 7.06
C ARG A 126 7.63 -6.20 5.93
N PHE A 127 8.22 -6.35 4.76
CA PHE A 127 7.54 -6.77 3.55
C PHE A 127 8.08 -8.17 3.20
N LYS A 128 7.19 -9.14 3.03
CA LYS A 128 7.60 -10.53 2.74
C LYS A 128 6.62 -11.25 1.83
N THR A 129 7.07 -12.40 1.33
CA THR A 129 6.23 -13.39 0.65
C THR A 129 5.86 -14.49 1.65
N PRO A 130 4.73 -15.19 1.48
CA PRO A 130 4.47 -16.39 2.26
C PRO A 130 5.63 -17.38 2.12
N GLU A 131 6.02 -17.99 3.23
CA GLU A 131 7.00 -19.09 3.21
C GLU A 131 6.43 -20.23 2.35
N THR A 132 7.26 -20.79 1.48
CA THR A 132 6.91 -21.94 0.63
C THR A 132 7.09 -23.23 1.40
#